data_AF-A0A0P9DR09-F1
#
_entry.id   AF-A0A0P9DR09-F1
#
_cell.length_a   1.000
_cell.length_b   1.000
_cell.length_c   1.000
_cell.angle_alpha   90.00
_cell.angle_beta   90.00
_cell.angle_gamma   90.00
#
_symmetry.space_group_name_H-M   'P 1'
#
loop_
_entity.id
_entity.type
_entity.pdbx_description
1 polymer ?
#
loop_
_entity_poly.entity_id
_entity_poly.type
_entity_poly.pdbx_seq_one_letter_code
_entity_poly.pdbx_strand_id
1 'polypeptide(L)'
;MTVAIVDMERCMGCGLCVDLCPYKGATIIKEWKSRINETICRGCGVCTGICPSSALNMKYLTNRQILARVRVLLKTTRAGEVFEPKILILICDWLSRKGANLSDVSRVQHSSNVRATKFPCIGAIDPMFIFDALLSGADGVLVAGCGVKDCDHIDGNINTESRIKHAKMCLKDLGIGSERLRFELIPLSAARAKFIEAVREIIETVKSLGPNILQR
;
A
#
# COMPACT_ATOMS: atom_id res chain seq x y z
N MET A 1 -17.08 10.88 0.62
CA MET A 1 -16.60 9.60 0.06
C MET A 1 -15.79 9.91 -1.20
N THR A 2 -14.60 9.34 -1.37
CA THR A 2 -13.80 9.57 -2.60
C THR A 2 -14.22 8.58 -3.69
N VAL A 3 -14.11 8.97 -4.95
CA VAL A 3 -14.36 8.10 -6.12
C VAL A 3 -13.11 7.99 -6.98
N ALA A 4 -13.04 6.96 -7.83
CA ALA A 4 -12.01 6.85 -8.85
C ALA A 4 -12.37 7.71 -10.06
N ILE A 5 -11.36 8.33 -10.67
CA ILE A 5 -11.46 9.16 -11.88
C ILE A 5 -10.51 8.61 -12.95
N VAL A 6 -10.87 8.81 -14.22
CA VAL A 6 -10.11 8.32 -15.38
C VAL A 6 -9.54 9.52 -16.15
N ASP A 7 -8.24 9.50 -16.39
CA ASP A 7 -7.58 10.32 -17.39
C ASP A 7 -7.80 9.69 -18.77
N MET A 8 -8.61 10.35 -19.61
CA MET A 8 -9.02 9.82 -20.91
C MET A 8 -7.88 9.82 -21.94
N GLU A 9 -6.88 10.69 -21.78
CA GLU A 9 -5.72 10.73 -22.68
C GLU A 9 -4.80 9.54 -22.41
N ARG A 10 -4.61 9.18 -21.14
CA ARG A 10 -3.76 8.05 -20.73
C ARG A 10 -4.46 6.70 -20.74
N CYS A 11 -5.79 6.67 -20.73
CA CYS A 11 -6.53 5.41 -20.69
C CYS A 11 -6.32 4.62 -21.99
N MET A 12 -5.78 3.41 -21.88
CA MET A 12 -5.53 2.53 -23.03
C MET A 12 -6.64 1.49 -23.28
N GLY A 13 -7.76 1.57 -22.55
CA GLY A 13 -8.91 0.69 -22.82
C GLY A 13 -8.78 -0.78 -22.42
N CYS A 14 -7.77 -1.15 -21.61
CA CYS A 14 -7.46 -2.55 -21.32
C CYS A 14 -8.51 -3.34 -20.54
N GLY A 15 -9.56 -2.72 -19.98
CA GLY A 15 -10.64 -3.44 -19.30
C GLY A 15 -10.36 -3.91 -17.86
N LEU A 16 -9.12 -3.94 -17.39
CA LEU A 16 -8.77 -4.45 -16.05
C LEU A 16 -9.58 -3.82 -14.89
N CYS A 17 -9.91 -2.53 -15.00
CA CYS A 17 -10.73 -1.84 -14.00
C CYS A 17 -12.19 -2.29 -13.97
N VAL A 18 -12.70 -2.84 -15.07
CA VAL A 18 -14.04 -3.44 -15.18
C VAL A 18 -14.02 -4.82 -14.54
N ASP A 19 -13.07 -5.66 -14.94
CA ASP A 19 -12.96 -7.06 -14.49
C ASP A 19 -12.75 -7.18 -12.98
N LEU A 20 -11.95 -6.28 -12.42
CA LEU A 20 -11.55 -6.31 -11.01
C LEU A 20 -12.41 -5.41 -10.10
N CYS A 21 -13.48 -4.79 -10.61
CA CYS A 21 -14.31 -3.94 -9.76
C CYS A 21 -15.29 -4.79 -8.93
N PRO A 22 -15.14 -4.87 -7.59
CA PRO A 22 -16.06 -5.65 -6.75
C PRO A 22 -17.51 -5.14 -6.80
N TYR A 23 -17.69 -3.88 -7.20
CA TYR A 23 -18.98 -3.21 -7.24
C TYR A 23 -19.57 -3.09 -8.65
N LYS A 24 -18.86 -3.59 -9.69
CA LYS A 24 -19.27 -3.44 -11.10
C LYS A 24 -19.53 -1.97 -11.50
N GLY A 25 -18.73 -1.06 -10.93
CA GLY A 25 -18.85 0.38 -11.11
C GLY A 25 -18.01 0.96 -12.26
N ALA A 26 -17.34 0.12 -13.05
CA ALA A 26 -16.54 0.53 -14.19
C ALA A 26 -17.07 -0.12 -15.48
N THR A 27 -17.01 0.61 -16.59
CA THR A 27 -17.47 0.14 -17.91
C THR A 27 -16.53 0.63 -19.02
N ILE A 28 -16.49 -0.06 -20.15
CA ILE A 28 -15.88 0.45 -21.38
C ILE A 28 -16.93 1.21 -22.20
N ILE A 29 -16.61 2.43 -22.62
CA ILE A 29 -17.44 3.26 -23.48
C ILE A 29 -16.96 3.22 -24.94
N LYS A 30 -17.73 3.85 -25.84
CA LYS A 30 -17.30 4.12 -27.23
C LYS A 30 -15.92 4.79 -27.21
N GLU A 31 -15.05 4.45 -28.17
CA GLU A 31 -13.63 4.82 -28.23
C GLU A 31 -12.67 3.99 -27.36
N TRP A 32 -13.12 2.85 -26.82
CA TRP A 32 -12.28 1.95 -26.01
C TRP A 32 -11.66 2.65 -24.80
N LYS A 33 -12.46 3.47 -24.11
CA LYS A 33 -12.04 4.14 -22.86
C LYS A 33 -12.83 3.60 -21.68
N SER A 34 -12.20 3.58 -20.51
CA SER A 34 -12.90 3.24 -19.27
C SER A 34 -13.68 4.43 -18.73
N ARG A 35 -14.85 4.19 -18.17
CA ARG A 35 -15.64 5.16 -17.40
C ARG A 35 -15.97 4.57 -16.04
N ILE A 36 -15.86 5.38 -15.00
CA ILE A 36 -16.30 5.03 -13.64
C ILE A 36 -17.68 5.64 -13.40
N ASN A 37 -18.61 4.84 -12.92
CA ASN A 37 -19.89 5.30 -12.43
C ASN A 37 -19.72 5.78 -10.97
N GLU A 38 -19.78 7.09 -10.77
CA GLU A 38 -19.59 7.72 -9.46
C GLU A 38 -20.64 7.30 -8.41
N THR A 39 -21.86 6.93 -8.83
CA THR A 39 -22.93 6.53 -7.90
C THR A 39 -22.74 5.11 -7.36
N ILE A 40 -22.07 4.25 -8.14
CA ILE A 40 -21.75 2.87 -7.75
C ILE A 40 -20.40 2.80 -7.03
N CYS A 41 -19.45 3.66 -7.41
CA CYS A 41 -18.08 3.64 -6.90
C CYS A 41 -18.05 3.82 -5.37
N ARG A 42 -17.52 2.83 -4.65
CA ARG A 42 -17.31 2.90 -3.19
C ARG A 42 -15.92 3.39 -2.78
N GLY A 43 -15.06 3.70 -3.76
CA GLY A 43 -13.77 4.34 -3.51
C GLY A 43 -12.67 3.42 -2.95
N CYS A 44 -12.74 2.11 -3.16
CA CYS A 44 -11.74 1.15 -2.68
C CYS A 44 -10.37 1.27 -3.38
N GLY A 45 -10.32 1.82 -4.60
CA GLY A 45 -9.09 2.04 -5.35
C GLY A 45 -8.45 0.80 -6.01
N VAL A 46 -9.11 -0.37 -6.03
CA VAL A 46 -8.59 -1.56 -6.74
C VAL A 46 -8.17 -1.23 -8.18
N CYS A 47 -9.03 -0.48 -8.89
CA CYS A 47 -8.78 -0.02 -10.25
C CYS A 47 -7.57 0.92 -10.39
N THR A 48 -7.26 1.75 -9.38
CA THR A 48 -6.12 2.67 -9.44
C THR A 48 -4.81 1.93 -9.25
N GLY A 49 -4.77 0.95 -8.35
CA GLY A 49 -3.55 0.17 -8.10
C GLY A 49 -3.21 -0.87 -9.18
N ILE A 50 -4.13 -1.16 -10.11
CA ILE A 50 -3.91 -2.14 -11.20
C ILE A 50 -3.74 -1.47 -12.57
N CYS A 51 -4.05 -0.18 -12.70
CA CYS A 51 -4.05 0.49 -13.99
C CYS A 51 -2.63 0.60 -14.57
N PRO A 52 -2.29 -0.14 -15.64
CA PRO A 52 -0.92 -0.20 -16.15
C PRO A 52 -0.48 1.12 -16.80
N SER A 53 -1.43 1.90 -17.34
CA SER A 53 -1.14 3.23 -17.91
C SER A 53 -1.22 4.36 -16.88
N SER A 54 -1.45 4.04 -15.60
CA SER A 54 -1.67 5.01 -14.51
C SER A 54 -2.74 6.07 -14.82
N ALA A 55 -3.72 5.72 -15.66
CA ALA A 55 -4.83 6.59 -16.05
C ALA A 55 -5.88 6.74 -14.95
N LEU A 56 -5.96 5.79 -14.02
CA LEU A 56 -6.93 5.80 -12.92
C LEU A 56 -6.32 6.38 -11.65
N ASN A 57 -7.02 7.35 -11.04
CA ASN A 57 -6.62 7.97 -9.77
C ASN A 57 -7.81 8.08 -8.81
N MET A 58 -7.53 8.19 -7.52
CA MET A 58 -8.55 8.58 -6.54
C MET A 58 -8.69 10.11 -6.53
N LYS A 59 -9.92 10.62 -6.64
CA LYS A 59 -10.22 12.07 -6.79
C LYS A 59 -9.54 12.96 -5.74
N TYR A 60 -9.46 12.52 -4.48
CA TYR A 60 -8.89 13.30 -3.38
C TYR A 60 -7.61 12.69 -2.77
N LEU A 61 -7.08 11.63 -3.39
CA LEU A 61 -5.85 10.97 -2.96
C LEU A 61 -5.15 10.36 -4.18
N THR A 62 -4.75 11.22 -5.11
CA THR A 62 -4.10 10.80 -6.36
C THR A 62 -2.78 10.08 -6.09
N ASN A 63 -2.33 9.25 -7.03
CA ASN A 63 -1.06 8.52 -6.90
C ASN A 63 0.11 9.51 -6.68
N ARG A 64 0.07 10.68 -7.34
CA ARG A 64 1.06 11.76 -7.14
C ARG A 64 1.07 12.29 -5.71
N GLN A 65 -0.09 12.51 -5.10
CA GLN A 65 -0.19 12.97 -3.70
C GLN A 65 0.32 11.91 -2.73
N ILE A 66 0.07 10.62 -3.01
CA ILE A 66 0.58 9.50 -2.20
C ILE A 66 2.11 9.47 -2.27
N LEU A 67 2.70 9.49 -3.47
CA LEU A 67 4.16 9.50 -3.64
C LEU A 67 4.81 10.70 -2.95
N ALA A 68 4.24 11.90 -3.10
CA ALA A 68 4.73 13.10 -2.40
C ALA A 68 4.68 12.92 -0.88
N ARG A 69 3.60 12.34 -0.34
CA ARG A 69 3.47 12.05 1.09
C ARG A 69 4.52 11.05 1.56
N VAL A 70 4.75 9.97 0.81
CA VAL A 70 5.77 8.94 1.12
C VAL A 70 7.16 9.58 1.22
N ARG A 71 7.53 10.39 0.23
CA ARG A 71 8.82 11.10 0.21
C ARG A 71 8.99 12.00 1.42
N VAL A 72 7.96 12.76 1.80
CA VAL A 72 8.01 13.64 2.97
C VAL A 72 8.16 12.84 4.26
N LEU A 73 7.43 11.73 4.41
CA LEU A 73 7.51 10.87 5.60
C LEU A 73 8.92 10.27 5.80
N LEU A 74 9.63 10.00 4.70
CA LEU A 74 10.93 9.36 4.71
C LEU A 74 12.12 10.34 4.64
N LYS A 75 11.84 11.63 4.46
CA LYS A 75 12.85 12.71 4.42
C LYS A 75 13.40 13.00 5.83
N THR A 76 14.10 12.04 6.39
CA THR A 76 14.83 12.16 7.67
C THR A 76 16.28 11.75 7.46
N THR A 77 17.21 12.37 8.15
CA THR A 77 18.61 11.92 8.18
C THR A 77 18.75 10.75 9.14
N ARG A 78 19.61 9.77 8.82
CA ARG A 78 20.02 8.78 9.82
C ARG A 78 20.86 9.52 10.86
N ALA A 79 20.52 9.39 12.13
CA ALA A 79 21.23 10.02 13.24
C ALA A 79 21.74 8.93 14.18
N GLY A 80 23.03 8.97 14.53
CA GLY A 80 23.68 7.98 15.39
C GLY A 80 24.50 6.94 14.62
N GLU A 81 25.41 6.29 15.34
CA GLU A 81 26.31 5.25 14.82
C GLU A 81 25.61 3.89 14.70
N VAL A 82 24.58 3.65 15.52
CA VAL A 82 23.83 2.40 15.56
C VAL A 82 22.70 2.44 14.54
N PHE A 83 22.62 1.41 13.68
CA PHE A 83 21.57 1.29 12.69
C PHE A 83 20.20 1.05 13.33
N GLU A 84 19.27 1.97 13.10
CA GLU A 84 17.84 1.80 13.37
C GLU A 84 17.04 1.78 12.06
N PRO A 85 16.26 0.72 11.79
CA PRO A 85 15.46 0.61 10.57
C PRO A 85 14.41 1.71 10.40
N LYS A 86 14.35 2.32 9.22
CA LYS A 86 13.20 3.13 8.81
C LYS A 86 12.14 2.27 8.15
N ILE A 87 10.97 2.14 8.79
CA ILE A 87 9.87 1.33 8.27
C ILE A 87 8.73 2.23 7.82
N LEU A 88 8.23 2.03 6.60
CA LEU A 88 7.00 2.64 6.14
C LEU A 88 5.84 1.65 6.19
N ILE A 89 4.75 2.02 6.86
CA ILE A 89 3.51 1.25 6.90
C ILE A 89 2.51 1.84 5.89
N LEU A 90 2.05 1.03 4.94
CA LEU A 90 0.91 1.30 4.07
C LEU A 90 -0.30 0.53 4.62
N ILE A 91 -1.25 1.22 5.25
CA ILE A 91 -2.33 0.57 6.00
C ILE A 91 -3.73 0.91 5.48
N CYS A 92 -4.61 -0.09 5.48
CA CYS A 92 -6.05 0.09 5.26
C CYS A 92 -6.67 0.93 6.39
N ASP A 93 -7.41 1.99 6.05
CA ASP A 93 -8.06 2.85 7.02
C ASP A 93 -9.17 2.12 7.80
N TRP A 94 -9.91 1.20 7.15
CA TRP A 94 -10.91 0.38 7.83
C TRP A 94 -10.29 -0.51 8.92
N LEU A 95 -9.21 -1.24 8.59
CA LEU A 95 -8.45 -2.02 9.57
C LEU A 95 -7.98 -1.13 10.72
N SER A 96 -7.46 0.06 10.41
CA SER A 96 -6.98 1.00 11.41
C SER A 96 -8.08 1.43 12.38
N ARG A 97 -9.26 1.81 11.86
CA ARG A 97 -10.43 2.19 12.67
C ARG A 97 -10.97 1.05 13.53
N LYS A 98 -10.73 -0.20 13.15
CA LYS A 98 -11.23 -1.40 13.85
C LYS A 98 -10.24 -1.99 14.85
N GLY A 99 -9.04 -1.43 15.00
CA GLY A 99 -8.14 -1.78 16.10
C GLY A 99 -6.66 -1.73 15.79
N ALA A 100 -6.25 -1.67 14.52
CA ALA A 100 -4.85 -1.48 14.13
C ALA A 100 -4.45 0.01 14.22
N ASN A 101 -4.45 0.54 15.44
CA ASN A 101 -4.17 1.95 15.66
C ASN A 101 -2.69 2.25 15.47
N LEU A 102 -2.38 3.28 14.68
CA LEU A 102 -1.00 3.74 14.49
C LEU A 102 -0.35 4.22 15.79
N SER A 103 -1.14 4.64 16.78
CA SER A 103 -0.64 4.96 18.12
C SER A 103 -0.12 3.75 18.89
N ASP A 104 -0.53 2.52 18.54
CA ASP A 104 0.01 1.31 19.18
C ASP A 104 1.42 0.96 18.69
N VAL A 105 1.89 1.58 17.59
CA VAL A 105 3.26 1.41 17.08
C VAL A 105 4.30 1.82 18.13
N SER A 106 4.04 2.85 18.93
CA SER A 106 4.96 3.32 19.98
C SER A 106 5.19 2.30 21.11
N ARG A 107 4.38 1.24 21.16
CA ARG A 107 4.54 0.12 22.12
C ARG A 107 5.56 -0.92 21.64
N VAL A 108 6.00 -0.83 20.39
CA VAL A 108 6.99 -1.73 19.80
C VAL A 108 8.38 -1.16 20.00
N GLN A 109 9.34 -1.99 20.40
CA GLN A 109 10.74 -1.57 20.54
C GLN A 109 11.32 -1.16 19.17
N HIS A 110 12.21 -0.16 19.17
CA HIS A 110 12.84 0.40 17.96
C HIS A 110 11.84 0.94 16.92
N SER A 111 10.68 1.41 17.37
CA SER A 111 9.63 1.95 16.51
C SER A 111 9.74 3.47 16.24
N SER A 112 10.76 4.13 16.77
CA SER A 112 11.07 5.57 16.61
C SER A 112 11.04 6.03 15.15
N ASN A 113 11.53 5.16 14.26
CA ASN A 113 11.68 5.40 12.82
C ASN A 113 10.57 4.77 11.97
N VAL A 114 9.47 4.36 12.59
CA VAL A 114 8.29 3.87 11.87
C VAL A 114 7.43 5.07 11.45
N ARG A 115 7.02 5.09 10.20
CA ARG A 115 6.08 6.05 9.62
C ARG A 115 4.94 5.31 8.95
N ALA A 116 3.81 5.97 8.77
CA ALA A 116 2.66 5.32 8.16
C ALA A 116 1.86 6.29 7.30
N THR A 117 1.25 5.76 6.23
CA THR A 117 0.21 6.44 5.48
C THR A 117 -0.99 5.51 5.30
N LYS A 118 -2.18 6.10 5.43
CA LYS A 118 -3.45 5.38 5.30
C LYS A 118 -3.99 5.45 3.87
N PHE A 119 -4.67 4.39 3.48
CA PHE A 119 -5.45 4.30 2.24
C PHE A 119 -6.87 3.88 2.59
N PRO A 120 -7.90 4.28 1.80
CA PRO A 120 -9.26 3.76 1.98
C PRO A 120 -9.28 2.22 2.01
N CYS A 121 -8.50 1.60 1.14
CA CYS A 121 -8.22 0.17 1.11
C CYS A 121 -6.79 -0.06 0.64
N ILE A 122 -6.19 -1.19 1.04
CA ILE A 122 -4.94 -1.66 0.41
C ILE A 122 -5.12 -2.01 -1.07
N GLY A 123 -6.36 -2.19 -1.55
CA GLY A 123 -6.66 -2.35 -2.98
C GLY A 123 -6.11 -1.22 -3.86
N ALA A 124 -5.96 -0.02 -3.30
CA ALA A 124 -5.36 1.14 -3.96
C ALA A 124 -3.83 1.09 -4.06
N ILE A 125 -3.16 0.15 -3.39
CA ILE A 125 -1.70 0.08 -3.37
C ILE A 125 -1.20 -0.38 -4.73
N ASP A 126 -0.57 0.57 -5.41
CA ASP A 126 0.27 0.36 -6.57
C ASP A 126 1.68 -0.09 -6.08
N PRO A 127 2.29 -1.15 -6.64
CA PRO A 127 3.66 -1.54 -6.34
C PRO A 127 4.67 -0.39 -6.42
N MET A 128 4.44 0.62 -7.26
CA MET A 128 5.29 1.80 -7.34
C MET A 128 5.41 2.56 -6.02
N PHE A 129 4.40 2.52 -5.14
CA PHE A 129 4.50 3.14 -3.81
C PHE A 129 5.53 2.44 -2.92
N ILE A 130 5.71 1.13 -3.10
CA ILE A 130 6.67 0.33 -2.35
C ILE A 130 8.08 0.62 -2.86
N PHE A 131 8.27 0.62 -4.17
CA PHE A 131 9.56 0.93 -4.78
C PHE A 131 9.99 2.38 -4.49
N ASP A 132 9.09 3.35 -4.63
CA ASP A 132 9.37 4.76 -4.31
C ASP A 132 9.69 4.93 -2.81
N ALA A 133 9.02 4.20 -1.90
CA ALA A 133 9.35 4.23 -0.49
C ALA A 133 10.79 3.73 -0.21
N LEU A 134 11.19 2.59 -0.80
CA LEU A 134 12.55 2.05 -0.63
C LEU A 134 13.60 2.98 -1.23
N LEU A 135 13.32 3.60 -2.38
CA LEU A 135 14.18 4.62 -3.00
C LEU A 135 14.24 5.91 -2.18
N SER A 136 13.17 6.25 -1.46
CA SER A 136 13.05 7.50 -0.69
C SER A 136 13.59 7.42 0.74
N GLY A 137 14.14 6.29 1.17
CA GLY A 137 14.76 6.17 2.50
C GLY A 137 14.26 5.03 3.37
N ALA A 138 13.24 4.28 2.95
CA ALA A 138 12.76 3.15 3.75
C ALA A 138 13.75 1.98 3.69
N ASP A 139 14.00 1.37 4.85
CA ASP A 139 14.72 0.12 4.99
C ASP A 139 13.79 -1.10 4.88
N GLY A 140 12.50 -0.89 5.13
CA GLY A 140 11.45 -1.87 4.88
C GLY A 140 10.06 -1.24 4.79
N VAL A 141 9.12 -1.98 4.20
CA VAL A 141 7.74 -1.57 3.97
C VAL A 141 6.79 -2.66 4.48
N LEU A 142 5.82 -2.26 5.30
CA LEU A 142 4.73 -3.11 5.76
C LEU A 142 3.43 -2.69 5.07
N VAL A 143 2.81 -3.59 4.33
CA VAL A 143 1.47 -3.44 3.79
C VAL A 143 0.49 -4.21 4.67
N ALA A 144 -0.45 -3.52 5.32
CA ALA A 144 -1.40 -4.12 6.26
C ALA A 144 -2.85 -3.86 5.86
N GLY A 145 -3.62 -4.93 5.65
CA GLY A 145 -5.03 -4.89 5.25
C GLY A 145 -5.93 -5.74 6.13
N CYS A 146 -7.24 -5.61 5.96
CA CYS A 146 -8.23 -6.47 6.63
C CYS A 146 -8.04 -7.93 6.23
N GLY A 147 -8.36 -8.85 7.12
CA GLY A 147 -8.42 -10.28 6.84
C GLY A 147 -9.32 -10.61 5.64
N VAL A 148 -9.09 -11.74 4.99
CA VAL A 148 -9.76 -12.14 3.74
C VAL A 148 -11.28 -12.00 3.82
N LYS A 149 -11.89 -12.46 4.93
CA LYS A 149 -13.35 -12.41 5.15
C LYS A 149 -13.86 -11.12 5.76
N ASP A 150 -12.96 -10.21 6.15
CA ASP A 150 -13.28 -9.00 6.91
C ASP A 150 -13.19 -7.71 6.06
N CYS A 151 -12.97 -7.84 4.75
CA CYS A 151 -12.81 -6.69 3.87
C CYS A 151 -14.11 -5.89 3.78
N ASP A 152 -14.06 -4.59 4.11
CA ASP A 152 -15.17 -3.65 3.86
C ASP A 152 -15.48 -3.49 2.36
N HIS A 153 -14.50 -3.82 1.52
CA HIS A 153 -14.58 -3.71 0.07
C HIS A 153 -14.66 -5.04 -0.67
N ILE A 154 -15.29 -6.05 -0.06
CA ILE A 154 -15.55 -7.39 -0.62
C ILE A 154 -14.26 -8.19 -0.78
N ASP A 155 -13.46 -7.90 -1.82
CA ASP A 155 -12.23 -8.61 -2.18
C ASP A 155 -11.06 -7.67 -2.52
N GLY A 156 -11.18 -6.37 -2.22
CA GLY A 156 -10.14 -5.38 -2.54
C GLY A 156 -8.78 -5.68 -1.92
N ASN A 157 -8.74 -6.39 -0.80
CA ASN A 157 -7.53 -6.90 -0.16
C ASN A 157 -6.89 -8.07 -0.94
N ILE A 158 -7.69 -9.03 -1.42
CA ILE A 158 -7.22 -10.21 -2.17
C ILE A 158 -6.56 -9.78 -3.48
N ASN A 159 -7.15 -8.80 -4.17
CA ASN A 159 -6.59 -8.23 -5.40
C ASN A 159 -5.18 -7.62 -5.22
N THR A 160 -4.78 -7.32 -3.98
CA THR A 160 -3.45 -6.78 -3.67
C THR A 160 -2.39 -7.86 -3.54
N GLU A 161 -2.76 -9.06 -3.10
CA GLU A 161 -1.81 -10.14 -2.79
C GLU A 161 -0.92 -10.52 -3.98
N SER A 162 -1.51 -10.68 -5.17
CA SER A 162 -0.76 -11.03 -6.39
C SER A 162 0.26 -9.95 -6.77
N ARG A 163 -0.11 -8.66 -6.67
CA ARG A 163 0.78 -7.53 -6.92
C ARG A 163 1.95 -7.49 -5.94
N ILE A 164 1.67 -7.73 -4.65
CA ILE A 164 2.72 -7.77 -3.62
C ILE A 164 3.65 -8.98 -3.83
N LYS A 165 3.12 -10.13 -4.23
CA LYS A 165 3.94 -11.30 -4.59
C LYS A 165 4.93 -10.97 -5.70
N HIS A 166 4.48 -10.33 -6.78
CA HIS A 166 5.38 -9.91 -7.86
C HIS A 166 6.38 -8.83 -7.42
N ALA A 167 5.95 -7.86 -6.60
CA ALA A 167 6.86 -6.87 -6.03
C ALA A 167 7.97 -7.53 -5.20
N LYS A 168 7.65 -8.53 -4.37
CA LYS A 168 8.63 -9.32 -3.61
C LYS A 168 9.64 -10.03 -4.51
N MET A 169 9.17 -10.63 -5.62
CA MET A 169 10.05 -11.27 -6.60
C MET A 169 11.03 -10.25 -7.21
N CYS A 170 10.52 -9.08 -7.63
CA CYS A 170 11.38 -8.01 -8.16
C CYS A 170 12.43 -7.55 -7.13
N LEU A 171 12.07 -7.40 -5.86
CA LEU A 171 13.02 -7.00 -4.80
C LEU A 171 14.12 -8.05 -4.58
N LYS A 172 13.79 -9.34 -4.74
CA LYS A 172 14.78 -10.42 -4.69
C LYS A 172 15.74 -10.33 -5.86
N ASP A 173 15.23 -10.17 -7.07
CA ASP A 173 16.04 -10.13 -8.31
C ASP A 173 16.95 -8.89 -8.35
N LEU A 174 16.51 -7.77 -7.76
CA LEU A 174 17.30 -6.55 -7.60
C LEU A 174 18.32 -6.62 -6.45
N GLY A 175 18.39 -7.74 -5.70
CA GLY A 175 19.30 -7.90 -4.55
C GLY A 175 18.96 -7.04 -3.33
N ILE A 176 17.77 -6.42 -3.29
CA ILE A 176 17.30 -5.59 -2.17
C ILE A 176 16.82 -6.48 -1.01
N GLY A 177 16.26 -7.65 -1.34
CA GLY A 177 15.70 -8.62 -0.40
C GLY A 177 14.17 -8.52 -0.32
N SER A 178 13.49 -9.64 -0.59
CA SER A 178 12.03 -9.76 -0.55
C SER A 178 11.44 -9.53 0.85
N GLU A 179 12.25 -9.80 1.87
CA GLU A 179 11.98 -9.72 3.29
C GLU A 179 11.82 -8.28 3.77
N ARG A 180 12.35 -7.31 3.02
CA ARG A 180 12.12 -5.87 3.27
C ARG A 180 10.68 -5.45 2.97
N LEU A 181 9.89 -6.28 2.29
CA LEU A 181 8.47 -6.07 2.04
C LEU A 181 7.64 -7.11 2.80
N ARG A 182 6.90 -6.65 3.79
CA ARG A 182 5.92 -7.49 4.49
C ARG A 182 4.50 -7.18 4.06
N PHE A 183 3.69 -8.22 3.91
CA PHE A 183 2.27 -8.13 3.61
C PHE A 183 1.49 -8.91 4.64
N GLU A 184 0.51 -8.28 5.29
CA GLU A 184 -0.32 -8.92 6.30
C GLU A 184 -1.80 -8.62 6.09
N LEU A 185 -2.60 -9.68 6.04
CA LEU A 185 -4.06 -9.61 6.10
C LEU A 185 -4.49 -9.95 7.51
N ILE A 186 -4.90 -8.94 8.26
CA ILE A 186 -5.12 -9.00 9.70
C ILE A 186 -6.61 -9.18 10.00
N PRO A 187 -7.02 -10.30 10.64
CA PRO A 187 -8.39 -10.49 11.08
C PRO A 187 -8.84 -9.39 12.04
N LEU A 188 -10.06 -8.87 11.86
CA LEU A 188 -10.54 -7.75 12.67
C LEU A 188 -10.71 -8.13 14.15
N SER A 189 -11.05 -9.39 14.45
CA SER A 189 -11.16 -9.91 15.81
C SER A 189 -9.84 -9.83 16.60
N ALA A 190 -8.71 -9.79 15.91
CA ALA A 190 -7.37 -9.73 16.51
C ALA A 190 -6.57 -8.50 16.04
N ALA A 191 -7.24 -7.48 15.50
CA ALA A 191 -6.61 -6.38 14.76
C ALA A 191 -5.44 -5.73 15.51
N ARG A 192 -5.62 -5.43 16.79
CA ARG A 192 -4.61 -4.77 17.62
C ARG A 192 -3.38 -5.65 17.84
N ALA A 193 -3.58 -6.86 18.34
CA ALA A 193 -2.49 -7.76 18.71
C ALA A 193 -1.66 -8.16 17.47
N LYS A 194 -2.34 -8.56 16.40
CA LYS A 194 -1.70 -8.98 15.15
C LYS A 194 -1.01 -7.83 14.41
N PHE A 195 -1.53 -6.60 14.52
CA PHE A 195 -0.85 -5.43 13.97
C PHE A 195 0.46 -5.11 14.70
N ILE A 196 0.45 -5.14 16.04
CA ILE A 196 1.66 -4.93 16.86
C ILE A 196 2.71 -6.01 16.54
N GLU A 197 2.28 -7.27 16.43
CA GLU A 197 3.12 -8.41 16.04
C GLU A 197 3.75 -8.18 14.65
N ALA A 198 2.94 -7.82 13.65
CA ALA A 198 3.41 -7.55 12.29
C ALA A 198 4.47 -6.43 12.24
N VAL A 199 4.27 -5.36 13.01
CA VAL A 199 5.21 -4.22 13.12
C VAL A 199 6.51 -4.65 13.81
N ARG A 200 6.44 -5.40 14.91
CA ARG A 200 7.63 -5.91 15.60
C ARG A 200 8.51 -6.74 14.68
N GLU A 201 7.90 -7.74 14.06
CA GLU A 201 8.62 -8.71 13.25
C GLU A 201 9.22 -8.10 11.97
N ILE A 202 8.59 -7.09 11.34
CA ILE A 202 9.25 -6.39 10.21
C ILE A 202 10.44 -5.55 10.68
N ILE A 203 10.36 -4.91 11.86
CA ILE A 203 11.49 -4.18 12.44
C ILE A 203 12.65 -5.15 12.70
N GLU A 204 12.38 -6.28 13.35
CA GLU A 204 13.39 -7.31 13.66
C GLU A 204 14.03 -7.89 12.39
N THR A 205 13.20 -8.21 11.38
CA THR A 205 13.67 -8.70 10.09
C THR A 205 14.58 -7.68 9.39
N VAL A 206 14.17 -6.41 9.32
CA VAL A 206 14.98 -5.40 8.63
C VAL A 206 16.24 -5.05 9.43
N LYS A 207 16.17 -5.11 10.77
CA LYS A 207 17.33 -4.90 11.63
C LYS A 207 18.42 -5.95 11.39
N SER A 208 18.04 -7.22 11.19
CA SER A 208 19.00 -8.30 10.89
C SER A 208 19.59 -8.19 9.48
N LEU A 209 18.82 -7.67 8.51
CA LEU A 209 19.29 -7.42 7.14
C LEU A 209 20.20 -6.19 7.03
N GLY A 210 20.19 -5.30 8.02
CA GLY A 210 20.93 -4.04 7.98
C GLY A 210 20.32 -2.99 7.02
N PRO A 211 21.03 -1.88 6.77
CA PRO A 211 20.54 -0.77 5.98
C PRO A 211 20.25 -1.17 4.54
N ASN A 212 19.18 -0.60 3.96
CA ASN A 212 18.86 -0.78 2.56
C ASN A 212 20.03 -0.27 1.67
N ILE A 213 20.44 -1.10 0.72
CA ILE A 213 21.57 -0.85 -0.19
C ILE A 213 21.35 0.36 -1.11
N LEU A 214 20.09 0.73 -1.36
CA LEU A 214 19.72 1.92 -2.14
C LEU A 214 19.96 3.24 -1.40
N GLN A 215 20.28 3.15 -0.10
CA GLN A 215 20.51 4.29 0.79
C GLN A 215 21.99 4.39 1.22
N ARG A 216 22.90 3.86 0.39
CA ARG A 216 24.36 3.99 0.56
C ARG A 216 24.86 5.27 -0.08
#